data_AF-A0A7X9KD72-F1
#
_entry.id   AF-A0A7X9KD72-F1
#
_cell.length_a   1.000
_cell.length_b   1.000
_cell.length_c   1.000
_cell.angle_alpha   90.00
_cell.angle_beta   90.00
_cell.angle_gamma   90.00
#
_symmetry.space_group_name_H-M   'P 1'
#
loop_
_entity.id
_entity.type
_entity.pdbx_description
1 polymer ?
#
loop_
_entity_poly.entity_id
_entity_poly.type
_entity_poly.pdbx_seq_one_letter_code
_entity_poly.pdbx_strand_id
1 'polypeptide(L)'
;MVQRGLYQPGARPQNPAALHFRPGKVHTLGGAVFSKRGVMVVKIEPFGVEQWMGRWETLAVNNIAETCVDSLVLYDLLEMSGRKEDIIVDLLGTRMTYGDIRGSERLRGLI
;
A
#
# COMPACT_ATOMS: atom_id res chain seq x y z
N MET A 1 -36.54 9.31 6.99
CA MET A 1 -37.05 7.99 6.57
C MET A 1 -36.30 7.59 5.30
N VAL A 2 -35.22 6.81 5.44
CA VAL A 2 -34.33 6.44 4.32
C VAL A 2 -34.96 5.27 3.56
N GLN A 3 -35.54 5.54 2.40
CA GLN A 3 -36.00 4.48 1.50
C GLN A 3 -34.80 3.86 0.78
N ARG A 4 -34.51 2.61 1.14
CA ARG A 4 -33.60 1.69 0.46
C ARG A 4 -34.08 1.48 -0.98
N GLY A 5 -33.39 2.08 -1.94
CA GLY A 5 -33.50 1.75 -3.37
C GLY A 5 -32.45 0.71 -3.73
N LEU A 6 -32.92 -0.50 -4.01
CA LEU A 6 -32.16 -1.70 -4.33
C LEU A 6 -31.29 -1.53 -5.58
N TYR A 7 -29.96 -1.53 -5.41
CA TYR A 7 -29.07 -1.92 -6.49
C TYR A 7 -29.06 -3.45 -6.56
N GLN A 8 -29.67 -4.02 -7.62
CA GLN A 8 -29.49 -5.43 -7.95
C GLN A 8 -28.46 -5.55 -9.09
N PRO A 9 -27.31 -6.22 -8.87
CA PRO A 9 -26.34 -6.46 -9.93
C PRO A 9 -26.89 -7.49 -10.91
N GLY A 10 -27.09 -7.11 -12.18
CA GLY A 10 -27.39 -8.07 -13.26
C GLY A 10 -28.38 -7.63 -14.35
N ALA A 11 -29.15 -6.56 -14.16
CA ALA A 11 -30.10 -6.13 -15.19
C ALA A 11 -29.41 -5.25 -16.27
N ARG A 12 -29.28 -5.77 -17.50
CA ARG A 12 -28.96 -4.92 -18.67
C ARG A 12 -30.17 -4.02 -18.98
N PRO A 13 -29.98 -2.73 -19.30
CA PRO A 13 -31.07 -1.91 -19.80
C PRO A 13 -31.50 -2.40 -21.19
N GLN A 14 -32.81 -2.62 -21.38
CA GLN A 14 -33.37 -3.20 -22.61
C GLN A 14 -33.53 -2.18 -23.76
N ASN A 15 -33.11 -0.92 -23.59
CA ASN A 15 -33.21 0.08 -24.64
C ASN A 15 -31.98 1.02 -24.67
N PRO A 16 -31.13 0.96 -25.71
CA PRO A 16 -29.92 1.77 -25.82
C PRO A 16 -30.21 3.27 -26.06
N ALA A 17 -31.43 3.65 -26.42
CA ALA A 17 -31.78 5.05 -26.74
C ALA A 17 -32.11 5.92 -25.52
N ALA A 18 -32.21 5.36 -24.30
CA ALA A 18 -32.58 6.12 -23.10
C ALA A 18 -31.41 6.86 -22.42
N LEU A 19 -30.17 6.69 -22.91
CA LEU A 19 -28.98 7.34 -22.35
C LEU A 19 -28.78 8.74 -22.94
N HIS A 20 -29.63 9.68 -22.54
CA HIS A 20 -29.36 11.10 -22.72
C HIS A 20 -28.32 11.58 -21.71
N PHE A 21 -27.05 11.60 -22.14
CA PHE A 21 -25.94 12.13 -21.34
C PHE A 21 -25.97 13.67 -21.35
N ARG A 22 -26.23 14.28 -20.19
CA ARG A 22 -26.14 15.75 -20.03
C ARG A 22 -24.66 16.18 -20.00
N PRO A 23 -24.25 17.18 -20.79
CA PRO A 23 -22.88 17.67 -20.75
C PRO A 23 -22.57 18.27 -19.36
N GLY A 24 -21.44 17.87 -18.78
CA GLY A 24 -20.93 18.42 -17.50
C GLY A 24 -21.11 17.54 -16.26
N LYS A 25 -21.64 16.32 -16.37
CA LYS A 25 -21.70 15.36 -15.24
C LYS A 25 -20.78 14.17 -15.48
N VAL A 26 -20.13 13.70 -14.41
CA VAL A 26 -19.43 12.42 -14.36
C VAL A 26 -20.48 11.32 -14.31
N HIS A 27 -20.35 10.31 -15.18
CA HIS A 27 -21.27 9.19 -15.23
C HIS A 27 -20.51 7.90 -14.96
N THR A 28 -20.97 7.17 -13.93
CA THR A 28 -20.40 5.86 -13.56
C THR A 28 -21.31 4.77 -14.10
N LEU A 29 -20.80 3.92 -14.98
CA LEU A 29 -21.47 2.72 -15.48
C LEU A 29 -20.54 1.53 -15.24
N GLY A 30 -20.98 0.58 -14.41
CA GLY A 30 -20.28 -0.71 -14.23
C GLY A 30 -18.82 -0.60 -13.75
N GLY A 31 -18.47 0.42 -12.97
CA GLY A 31 -17.11 0.61 -12.45
C GLY A 31 -16.14 1.34 -13.38
N ALA A 32 -16.56 1.78 -14.56
CA ALA A 32 -15.76 2.61 -15.46
C ALA A 32 -16.08 4.10 -15.31
N VAL A 33 -15.04 4.93 -15.17
CA VAL A 33 -15.12 6.40 -15.12
C VAL A 33 -14.70 6.94 -16.48
N PHE A 34 -15.59 7.65 -17.17
CA PHE A 34 -15.32 8.24 -18.49
C PHE A 34 -15.11 9.75 -18.37
N SER A 35 -13.92 10.24 -18.72
CA SER A 35 -13.60 11.67 -18.85
C SER A 35 -13.44 12.04 -20.33
N LYS A 36 -13.97 13.21 -20.71
CA LYS A 36 -14.01 13.72 -22.10
C LYS A 36 -12.62 14.00 -22.72
N ARG A 37 -11.56 13.90 -21.93
CA ARG A 37 -10.16 13.77 -22.37
C ARG A 37 -9.65 12.49 -21.73
N GLY A 38 -9.53 11.44 -22.54
CA GLY A 38 -9.37 10.06 -22.08
C GLY A 38 -8.19 9.87 -21.13
N VAL A 39 -8.48 9.78 -19.83
CA VAL A 39 -7.58 9.20 -18.83
C VAL A 39 -8.18 7.84 -18.52
N MET A 40 -7.46 6.77 -18.87
CA MET A 40 -7.79 5.43 -18.42
C MET A 40 -7.41 5.32 -16.94
N VAL A 41 -8.41 5.31 -16.07
CA VAL A 41 -8.21 4.98 -14.66
C VAL A 41 -8.10 3.46 -14.57
N VAL A 42 -6.87 2.96 -14.38
CA VAL A 42 -6.62 1.55 -14.09
C VAL A 42 -7.01 1.28 -12.63
N LYS A 43 -7.83 0.26 -12.39
CA LYS A 43 -8.13 -0.22 -11.04
C LYS A 43 -7.05 -1.22 -10.62
N ILE A 44 -6.30 -0.88 -9.58
CA ILE A 44 -5.32 -1.78 -8.96
C ILE A 44 -6.06 -2.64 -7.94
N GLU A 45 -5.95 -3.97 -8.08
CA GLU A 45 -6.53 -4.89 -7.10
C GLU A 45 -5.69 -4.89 -5.81
N PRO A 46 -6.32 -5.01 -4.65
CA PRO A 46 -5.63 -4.92 -3.37
C PRO A 46 -4.74 -6.13 -3.12
N PHE A 47 -3.63 -5.91 -2.42
CA PHE A 47 -2.72 -7.00 -2.05
C PHE A 47 -3.34 -7.89 -0.96
N GLY A 48 -3.61 -9.14 -1.30
CA GLY A 48 -4.41 -10.05 -0.45
C GLY A 48 -3.77 -10.35 0.91
N VAL A 49 -2.45 -10.52 0.94
CA VAL A 49 -1.69 -10.79 2.18
C VAL A 49 -1.76 -9.57 3.11
N GLU A 50 -1.54 -8.36 2.61
CA GLU A 50 -1.67 -7.13 3.41
C GLU A 50 -3.08 -6.96 3.98
N GLN A 51 -4.12 -7.23 3.20
CA GLN A 51 -5.50 -7.19 3.70
C GLN A 51 -5.77 -8.24 4.80
N TRP A 52 -5.15 -9.41 4.71
CA TRP A 52 -5.25 -10.44 5.74
C TRP A 52 -4.51 -10.01 7.01
N MET A 53 -3.25 -9.61 6.90
CA MET A 53 -2.43 -9.12 8.01
C MET A 53 -3.13 -7.96 8.73
N GLY A 54 -3.61 -6.95 8.00
CA GLY A 54 -4.30 -5.81 8.60
C GLY A 54 -5.56 -6.17 9.40
N ARG A 55 -6.21 -7.31 9.11
CA ARG A 55 -7.38 -7.78 9.86
C ARG A 55 -7.03 -8.67 11.05
N TRP A 56 -5.97 -9.47 10.97
CA TRP A 56 -5.77 -10.61 11.88
C TRP A 56 -4.44 -10.59 12.64
N GLU A 57 -3.44 -9.85 12.19
CA GLU A 57 -2.07 -9.87 12.76
C GLU A 57 -2.06 -9.64 14.27
N THR A 58 -2.74 -8.60 14.75
CA THR A 58 -2.77 -8.21 16.17
C THR A 58 -3.76 -9.01 17.02
N LEU A 59 -4.58 -9.86 16.39
CA LEU A 59 -5.57 -10.71 17.07
C LEU A 59 -5.06 -12.14 17.26
N ALA A 60 -4.02 -12.54 16.55
CA ALA A 60 -3.45 -13.87 16.64
C ALA A 60 -2.75 -14.06 18.00
N VAL A 61 -3.15 -15.09 18.74
CA VAL A 61 -2.46 -15.48 19.99
C VAL A 61 -1.11 -16.14 19.68
N ASN A 62 -1.10 -16.99 18.65
CA ASN A 62 0.11 -17.62 18.12
C ASN A 62 0.24 -17.22 16.66
N ASN A 63 1.12 -16.27 16.36
CA ASN A 63 1.36 -15.84 14.99
C ASN A 63 2.40 -16.76 14.33
N ILE A 64 1.91 -17.68 13.49
CA ILE A 64 2.73 -18.61 12.70
C ILE A 64 2.68 -18.30 11.19
N ALA A 65 2.09 -17.15 10.84
CA ALA A 65 1.85 -16.75 9.45
C ALA A 65 2.98 -15.89 8.88
N GLU A 66 3.84 -15.32 9.72
CA GLU A 66 4.97 -14.52 9.26
C GLU A 66 6.05 -15.38 8.59
N THR A 67 6.73 -14.78 7.62
CA THR A 67 7.83 -15.44 6.87
C THR A 67 9.21 -14.98 7.33
N CYS A 68 9.26 -14.09 8.33
CA CYS A 68 10.50 -13.59 8.91
C CYS A 68 11.00 -14.52 10.03
N VAL A 69 12.25 -14.31 10.41
CA VAL A 69 12.76 -14.79 11.70
C VAL A 69 12.51 -13.72 12.77
N ASP A 70 12.71 -14.08 14.03
CA ASP A 70 12.56 -13.14 15.15
C ASP A 70 13.40 -11.87 14.93
N SER A 71 12.76 -10.73 15.20
CA SER A 71 13.36 -9.42 14.93
C SER A 71 14.40 -9.07 15.98
N LEU A 72 15.52 -8.48 15.55
CA LEU A 72 16.57 -8.05 16.47
C LEU A 72 16.25 -6.68 17.08
N VAL A 73 16.53 -6.54 18.37
CA VAL A 73 16.60 -5.23 19.01
C VAL A 73 17.85 -4.51 18.54
N LEU A 74 17.76 -3.21 18.26
CA LEU A 74 18.91 -2.42 17.80
C LEU A 74 20.10 -2.51 18.76
N TYR A 75 19.83 -2.53 20.07
CA TYR A 75 20.85 -2.71 21.10
C TYR A 75 21.62 -4.03 20.90
N ASP A 76 20.93 -5.16 20.77
CA ASP A 76 21.54 -6.48 20.59
C ASP A 76 22.35 -6.54 19.30
N LEU A 77 21.83 -5.96 18.21
CA LEU A 77 22.56 -5.87 16.94
C LEU A 77 23.88 -5.08 17.08
N LEU A 78 23.87 -3.96 17.81
CA LEU A 78 25.06 -3.15 18.03
C LEU A 78 26.07 -3.86 18.95
N GLU A 79 25.61 -4.53 20.01
CA GLU A 79 26.46 -5.37 20.87
C GLU A 79 27.11 -6.50 20.06
N MET A 80 26.33 -7.22 19.24
CA MET A 80 26.84 -8.28 18.35
C MET A 80 27.90 -7.78 17.37
N SER A 81 27.83 -6.51 16.96
CA SER A 81 28.82 -5.90 16.06
C SER A 81 30.16 -5.60 16.74
N GLY A 82 30.20 -5.51 18.07
CA GLY A 82 31.38 -5.06 18.82
C GLY A 82 31.79 -3.60 18.58
N ARG A 83 30.93 -2.80 17.94
CA ARG A 83 31.22 -1.41 17.50
C ARG A 83 30.14 -0.41 17.92
N LYS A 84 29.42 -0.70 18.99
CA LYS A 84 28.27 0.08 19.45
C LYS A 84 28.60 1.56 19.62
N GLU A 85 29.67 1.89 20.35
CA GLU A 85 30.05 3.28 20.66
C GLU A 85 30.35 4.07 19.38
N ASP A 86 31.20 3.52 18.50
CA ASP A 86 31.56 4.16 17.22
C ASP A 86 30.32 4.42 16.35
N ILE A 87 29.47 3.40 16.19
CA ILE A 87 28.28 3.48 15.33
C ILE A 87 27.29 4.51 15.86
N ILE A 88 27.11 4.62 17.19
CA ILE A 88 26.22 5.61 17.78
C ILE A 88 26.76 7.03 17.55
N VAL A 89 28.07 7.25 17.72
CA VAL A 89 28.67 8.56 17.44
C VAL A 89 28.49 8.95 15.98
N ASP A 90 28.77 8.04 15.05
CA ASP A 90 28.56 8.25 13.61
C ASP A 90 27.10 8.55 13.28
N LEU A 91 26.16 7.79 13.88
CA LEU A 91 24.72 7.96 13.68
C LEU A 91 24.24 9.35 14.16
N LEU A 92 24.69 9.78 15.35
CA LEU A 92 24.34 11.09 15.90
C LEU A 92 24.92 12.25 15.08
N GLY A 93 26.09 12.04 14.45
CA GLY A 93 26.71 13.00 13.53
C GLY A 93 26.09 13.01 12.14
N THR A 94 25.24 12.04 11.80
CA THR A 94 24.68 11.90 10.45
C THR A 94 23.61 12.96 10.21
N ARG A 95 23.74 13.72 9.12
CA ARG A 95 22.70 14.65 8.68
C ARG A 95 21.57 13.89 7.99
N MET A 96 20.34 14.09 8.46
CA MET A 96 19.13 13.49 7.89
C MET A 96 18.70 14.20 6.58
N THR A 97 19.50 14.07 5.53
CA THR A 97 19.14 14.48 4.16
C THR A 97 18.72 13.25 3.34
N TYR A 98 18.55 13.41 2.02
CA TYR A 98 18.36 12.27 1.11
C TYR A 98 19.47 11.22 1.18
N GLY A 99 20.69 11.61 1.59
CA GLY A 99 21.85 10.71 1.65
C GLY A 99 22.19 10.08 0.29
N ASP A 100 22.70 8.86 0.32
CA ASP A 100 23.09 8.10 -0.88
C ASP A 100 21.87 7.40 -1.51
N ILE A 101 21.25 8.04 -2.51
CA ILE A 101 20.00 7.58 -3.17
C ILE A 101 20.06 6.12 -3.66
N ARG A 102 21.24 5.63 -4.05
CA ARG A 102 21.44 4.26 -4.57
C ARG A 102 21.99 3.29 -3.51
N GLY A 103 22.14 3.73 -2.27
CA GLY A 103 22.88 3.05 -1.22
C GLY A 103 24.35 3.47 -1.17
N SER A 104 24.94 3.45 0.04
CA SER A 104 26.31 3.89 0.27
C SER A 104 27.33 2.95 -0.37
N GLU A 105 28.49 3.49 -0.76
CA GLU A 105 29.58 2.69 -1.33
C GLU A 105 30.01 1.56 -0.38
N ARG A 106 30.08 1.86 0.92
CA ARG A 106 30.39 0.87 1.96
C ARG A 106 29.39 -0.30 1.96
N LEU A 107 28.09 -0.02 1.89
CA LEU A 107 27.08 -1.09 1.87
C LEU A 107 27.13 -1.87 0.55
N ARG A 108 27.21 -1.16 -0.58
CA ARG A 108 27.21 -1.76 -1.91
C ARG A 108 28.44 -2.62 -2.20
N GLY A 109 29.56 -2.41 -1.52
CA GLY A 109 30.73 -3.28 -1.61
C GLY A 109 30.62 -4.57 -0.79
N LEU A 110 29.61 -4.72 0.07
CA LEU A 110 29.42 -5.85 0.97
C LEU A 110 28.23 -6.75 0.62
N ILE A 111 27.33 -6.29 -0.27
CA ILE A 111 26.18 -7.04 -0.81
C ILE A 111 26.44 -7.47 -2.25
#